data_AF-A0A835K501-F1
#
_entry.id   AF-A0A835K501-F1
#
_cell.length_a   1.000
_cell.length_b   1.000
_cell.length_c   1.000
_cell.angle_alpha   90.00
_cell.angle_beta   90.00
_cell.angle_gamma   90.00
#
_symmetry.space_group_name_H-M   'P 1'
#
loop_
_entity.id
_entity.type
_entity.pdbx_description
1 polymer ?
#
loop_
_entity_poly.entity_id
_entity_poly.type
_entity_poly.pdbx_seq_one_letter_code
_entity_poly.pdbx_strand_id
1 'polypeptide(L)'
;MTGVFKRSLSFPNKIPSRAPSKPPISYHNRSISLPCRSHPLISQLKNEIDELKTWSSKLENRTSVWLCYGLNRLKDVQDSLDDILQLPQTQESLRLHPTWAEKILEDFLRFVDVYGIFQTLVLSVKDDQLAAQVAIRKKDDSKIALYIKSRKKMAREMDKLVSAVRCIARCQFPGLDSGLSVADAELVGVIIDVIEVSMLVSVALFNGISLSFASRKSSWIGLRLPKKAKKIKIDEGIQEFQEIGIESLWGLRKKGYEEVRMVLKRMRDLEDCICDIETSGQRVFRSLINTRVSLLNSLTR
;
A
#
# COMPACT_ATOMS: atom_id res chain seq x y z
N MET A 1 -80.76 6.96 -5.64
CA MET A 1 -81.65 6.05 -6.39
C MET A 1 -80.90 5.59 -7.63
N THR A 2 -80.88 4.26 -7.79
CA THR A 2 -80.21 3.44 -8.80
C THR A 2 -80.70 3.66 -10.23
N GLY A 3 -79.83 3.39 -11.20
CA GLY A 3 -80.18 3.15 -12.61
C GLY A 3 -78.96 3.26 -13.52
N VAL A 4 -78.04 2.29 -13.61
CA VAL A 4 -78.11 1.01 -14.35
C VAL A 4 -77.95 1.17 -15.88
N PHE A 5 -76.76 0.73 -16.33
CA PHE A 5 -76.40 -0.03 -17.55
C PHE A 5 -76.62 0.49 -18.99
N LYS A 6 -75.48 0.49 -19.70
CA LYS A 6 -75.16 -0.02 -21.06
C LYS A 6 -76.03 0.43 -22.24
N ARG A 7 -75.34 0.91 -23.29
CA ARG A 7 -75.21 0.17 -24.56
C ARG A 7 -74.10 0.75 -25.45
N SER A 8 -73.22 -0.14 -25.88
CA SER A 8 -72.32 0.05 -27.01
C SER A 8 -73.16 0.09 -28.29
N LEU A 9 -72.98 1.14 -29.09
CA LEU A 9 -73.46 1.18 -30.46
C LEU A 9 -72.25 1.45 -31.36
N SER A 10 -71.78 0.40 -32.02
CA SER A 10 -70.91 0.47 -33.18
C SER A 10 -71.78 0.69 -34.40
N PHE A 11 -71.47 1.70 -35.21
CA PHE A 11 -71.95 1.77 -36.59
C PHE A 11 -70.78 2.02 -37.56
N PRO A 12 -70.88 1.51 -38.80
CA PRO A 12 -69.76 1.25 -39.68
C PRO A 12 -69.37 2.44 -40.58
N ASN A 13 -68.06 2.53 -40.80
CA ASN A 13 -67.33 2.99 -41.97
C ASN A 13 -68.09 3.80 -43.05
N LYS A 14 -67.71 5.08 -43.19
CA LYS A 14 -67.64 5.77 -44.50
C LYS A 14 -66.45 6.74 -44.50
N ILE A 15 -65.45 6.46 -45.33
CA ILE A 15 -64.42 7.42 -45.75
C ILE A 15 -64.96 8.12 -47.01
N PRO A 16 -64.75 9.43 -47.19
CA PRO A 16 -63.75 9.81 -48.17
C PRO A 16 -62.90 11.06 -47.81
N SER A 17 -61.60 10.90 -48.06
CA SER A 17 -60.65 11.92 -48.56
C SER A 17 -60.57 13.29 -47.88
N ARG A 18 -59.57 13.50 -47.00
CA ARG A 18 -58.61 14.63 -47.11
C ARG A 18 -57.45 14.58 -46.12
N ALA A 19 -56.25 14.87 -46.66
CA ALA A 19 -55.01 15.38 -46.05
C ALA A 19 -54.14 14.44 -45.18
N PRO A 20 -52.80 14.48 -45.33
CA PRO A 20 -51.88 13.71 -44.50
C PRO A 20 -51.68 14.43 -43.16
N SER A 21 -52.22 13.88 -42.07
CA SER A 21 -51.82 14.30 -40.73
C SER A 21 -50.46 13.67 -40.40
N LYS A 22 -49.42 14.50 -40.34
CA LYS A 22 -48.16 14.13 -39.68
C LYS A 22 -48.50 13.76 -38.23
N PRO A 23 -48.04 12.62 -37.67
CA PRO A 23 -48.14 12.43 -36.24
C PRO A 23 -47.23 13.45 -35.55
N PRO A 24 -47.65 14.08 -34.44
CA PRO A 24 -46.73 14.82 -33.59
C PRO A 24 -45.77 13.77 -33.00
N ILE A 25 -44.54 13.75 -33.49
CA ILE A 25 -43.46 13.05 -32.81
C ILE A 25 -43.29 13.78 -31.49
N SER A 26 -43.89 13.26 -30.41
CA SER A 26 -43.51 13.68 -29.08
C SER A 26 -42.08 13.17 -28.90
N TYR A 27 -41.10 14.05 -29.05
CA TYR A 27 -39.75 13.81 -28.56
C TYR A 27 -39.81 13.80 -27.04
N HIS A 28 -40.28 12.69 -26.47
CA HIS A 28 -39.88 12.33 -25.12
C HIS A 28 -38.39 12.00 -25.24
N ASN A 29 -37.54 13.03 -25.10
CA ASN A 29 -36.18 12.84 -24.63
C ASN A 29 -36.30 12.30 -23.20
N ARG A 30 -36.55 10.99 -23.10
CA ARG A 30 -36.25 10.25 -21.88
C ARG A 30 -34.74 10.30 -21.79
N SER A 31 -34.24 11.20 -20.95
CA SER A 31 -32.87 11.17 -20.48
C SER A 31 -32.62 9.74 -19.99
N ILE A 32 -31.86 8.98 -20.76
CA ILE A 32 -31.30 7.73 -20.29
C ILE A 32 -30.28 8.16 -19.23
N SER A 33 -30.67 8.11 -17.96
CA SER A 33 -29.70 8.18 -16.87
C SER A 33 -28.78 6.99 -17.07
N LEU A 34 -27.63 7.24 -17.71
CA LEU A 34 -26.53 6.28 -17.73
C LEU A 34 -26.28 5.85 -16.28
N PRO A 35 -26.02 4.56 -16.02
CA PRO A 35 -25.62 4.15 -14.67
C PRO A 35 -24.52 5.10 -14.20
N CYS A 36 -24.70 5.65 -12.99
CA CYS A 36 -23.83 6.66 -12.42
C CYS A 36 -22.37 6.25 -12.61
N ARG A 37 -21.62 6.99 -13.42
CA ARG A 37 -20.20 6.74 -13.59
C ARG A 37 -19.51 7.12 -12.27
N SER A 38 -18.60 6.27 -11.81
CA SER A 38 -17.70 6.58 -10.72
C SER A 38 -17.03 7.95 -10.95
N HIS A 39 -16.78 8.68 -9.87
CA HIS A 39 -16.05 9.94 -9.97
C HIS A 39 -14.67 9.70 -10.62
N PRO A 40 -14.20 10.56 -11.54
CA PRO A 40 -12.95 10.32 -12.27
C PRO A 40 -11.74 10.11 -11.35
N LEU A 41 -11.67 10.83 -10.21
CA LEU A 41 -10.62 10.62 -9.21
C LEU A 41 -10.70 9.24 -8.53
N ILE A 42 -11.91 8.73 -8.27
CA ILE A 42 -12.10 7.39 -7.72
C ILE A 42 -11.66 6.32 -8.73
N SER A 43 -11.99 6.51 -10.01
CA SER A 43 -11.52 5.60 -11.06
C SER A 43 -10.01 5.60 -11.21
N GLN A 44 -9.37 6.77 -11.12
CA GLN A 44 -7.91 6.88 -11.13
C GLN A 44 -7.30 6.14 -9.92
N LEU A 45 -7.80 6.40 -8.72
CA LEU A 45 -7.31 5.76 -7.50
C LEU A 45 -7.45 4.23 -7.56
N LYS A 46 -8.57 3.71 -8.09
CA LYS A 46 -8.75 2.26 -8.32
C LYS A 46 -7.66 1.68 -9.24
N ASN A 47 -7.30 2.38 -10.31
CA ASN A 47 -6.22 1.94 -11.19
C ASN A 47 -4.87 1.91 -10.47
N GLU A 48 -4.54 2.94 -9.68
CA GLU A 48 -3.30 3.01 -8.88
C GLU A 48 -3.22 1.89 -7.83
N ILE A 49 -4.36 1.54 -7.22
CA ILE A 49 -4.52 0.41 -6.31
C ILE A 49 -4.27 -0.91 -7.05
N ASP A 50 -4.86 -1.12 -8.23
CA ASP A 50 -4.68 -2.33 -9.02
C ASP A 50 -3.22 -2.50 -9.50
N GLU A 51 -2.54 -1.40 -9.80
CA GLU A 51 -1.10 -1.40 -10.07
C GLU A 51 -0.29 -1.90 -8.86
N LEU A 52 -0.62 -1.47 -7.64
CA LEU A 52 0.03 -1.94 -6.42
C LEU A 52 -0.28 -3.40 -6.11
N LYS A 53 -1.54 -3.85 -6.30
CA LYS A 53 -1.92 -5.27 -6.17
C LYS A 53 -1.13 -6.13 -7.18
N THR A 54 -0.98 -5.65 -8.42
CA THR A 54 -0.17 -6.29 -9.45
C THR A 54 1.32 -6.29 -9.11
N TRP A 55 1.86 -5.18 -8.59
CA TRP A 55 3.24 -5.09 -8.11
C TRP A 55 3.50 -6.13 -7.02
N SER A 56 2.63 -6.25 -6.03
CA SER A 56 2.77 -7.20 -4.92
C SER A 56 2.67 -8.67 -5.35
N SER A 57 2.00 -8.97 -6.46
CA SER A 57 1.91 -10.33 -7.00
C SER A 57 3.24 -10.87 -7.54
N LYS A 58 4.15 -9.97 -7.91
CA LYS A 58 5.47 -10.27 -8.52
C LYS A 58 6.56 -10.39 -7.45
N LEU A 59 6.26 -11.04 -6.32
CA LEU A 59 7.20 -11.21 -5.21
C LEU A 59 8.27 -12.28 -5.47
N GLU A 60 8.98 -12.19 -6.59
CA GLU A 60 10.17 -12.98 -6.87
C GLU A 60 11.35 -12.00 -6.99
N ASN A 61 12.46 -12.24 -6.27
CA ASN A 61 13.66 -11.39 -6.25
C ASN A 61 13.42 -9.94 -5.76
N ARG A 62 13.13 -9.78 -4.45
CA ARG A 62 12.92 -8.48 -3.82
C ARG A 62 14.19 -7.63 -3.87
N THR A 63 14.16 -6.51 -4.60
CA THR A 63 15.25 -5.53 -4.65
C THR A 63 14.88 -4.22 -3.97
N SER A 64 15.87 -3.42 -3.60
CA SER A 64 15.70 -2.07 -3.05
C SER A 64 14.94 -1.16 -4.03
N VAL A 65 15.27 -1.22 -5.32
CA VAL A 65 14.61 -0.46 -6.38
C VAL A 65 13.13 -0.85 -6.51
N TRP A 66 12.84 -2.15 -6.48
CA TRP A 66 11.46 -2.65 -6.53
C TRP A 66 10.63 -2.21 -5.33
N LEU A 67 11.23 -2.18 -4.13
CA LEU A 67 10.59 -1.65 -2.93
C LEU A 67 10.37 -0.14 -3.01
N CYS A 68 11.37 0.62 -3.49
CA CYS A 68 11.23 2.07 -3.67
C CYS A 68 10.14 2.40 -4.68
N TYR A 69 10.00 1.61 -5.75
CA TYR A 69 8.88 1.76 -6.68
C TYR A 69 7.54 1.57 -5.97
N GLY A 70 7.36 0.48 -5.21
CA GLY A 70 6.13 0.23 -4.46
C GLY A 70 5.82 1.31 -3.42
N LEU A 71 6.84 1.83 -2.73
CA LEU A 71 6.68 2.93 -1.77
C LEU A 71 6.29 4.25 -2.45
N ASN A 72 6.89 4.58 -3.59
CA ASN A 72 6.50 5.79 -4.33
C ASN A 72 5.06 5.66 -4.86
N ARG A 73 4.68 4.50 -5.38
CA ARG A 73 3.29 4.22 -5.80
C ARG A 73 2.30 4.28 -4.64
N LEU A 74 2.68 3.78 -3.47
CA LEU A 74 1.85 3.94 -2.27
C LEU A 74 1.68 5.42 -1.90
N LYS A 75 2.75 6.21 -1.98
CA LYS A 75 2.65 7.65 -1.76
C LYS A 75 1.71 8.31 -2.76
N ASP A 76 1.77 7.95 -4.04
CA ASP A 76 0.85 8.47 -5.07
C ASP A 76 -0.61 8.10 -4.74
N VAL A 77 -0.89 6.86 -4.34
CA VAL A 77 -2.23 6.42 -3.86
C VAL A 77 -2.73 7.23 -2.67
N GLN A 78 -1.84 7.55 -1.72
CA GLN A 78 -2.20 8.36 -0.54
C GLN A 78 -2.49 9.81 -0.89
N ASP A 79 -1.73 10.39 -1.83
CA ASP A 79 -1.96 11.75 -2.34
C ASP A 79 -3.29 11.81 -3.13
N SER A 80 -3.57 10.81 -3.99
CA SER A 80 -4.85 10.69 -4.70
C SER A 80 -6.04 10.55 -3.74
N LEU A 81 -5.87 9.82 -2.64
CA LEU A 81 -6.89 9.74 -1.60
C LEU A 81 -7.07 11.09 -0.89
N ASP A 82 -5.98 11.80 -0.59
CA ASP A 82 -6.02 13.14 0.00
C ASP A 82 -6.87 14.09 -0.86
N ASP A 83 -6.67 14.11 -2.18
CA ASP A 83 -7.47 14.91 -3.12
C ASP A 83 -8.97 14.56 -3.07
N ILE A 84 -9.31 13.26 -2.96
CA ILE A 84 -10.69 12.80 -2.84
C ILE A 84 -11.32 13.26 -1.52
N LEU A 85 -10.57 13.21 -0.41
CA LEU A 85 -11.02 13.65 0.91
C LEU A 85 -11.29 15.15 1.00
N GLN A 86 -10.65 15.94 0.14
CA GLN A 86 -10.88 17.38 0.05
C GLN A 86 -12.19 17.74 -0.67
N LEU A 87 -12.83 16.80 -1.38
CA LEU A 87 -14.10 17.05 -2.08
C LEU A 87 -15.26 17.26 -1.09
N PRO A 88 -16.14 18.25 -1.30
CA PRO A 88 -17.27 18.51 -0.39
C PRO A 88 -18.20 17.30 -0.21
N GLN A 89 -18.44 16.54 -1.29
CA GLN A 89 -19.28 15.35 -1.26
C GLN A 89 -18.70 14.27 -0.34
N THR A 90 -17.39 14.02 -0.44
CA THR A 90 -16.67 13.08 0.43
C THR A 90 -16.74 13.49 1.89
N GLN A 91 -16.61 14.79 2.17
CA GLN A 91 -16.68 15.33 3.54
C GLN A 91 -18.08 15.16 4.13
N GLU A 92 -19.13 15.40 3.35
CA GLU A 92 -20.51 15.18 3.76
C GLU A 92 -20.77 13.68 4.06
N SER A 93 -20.34 12.78 3.15
CA SER A 93 -20.41 11.33 3.37
C SER A 93 -19.70 10.88 4.66
N LEU A 94 -18.49 11.39 4.92
CA LEU A 94 -17.73 11.08 6.13
C LEU A 94 -18.44 11.53 7.42
N ARG A 95 -19.09 12.71 7.40
CA ARG A 95 -19.86 13.23 8.54
C ARG A 95 -21.13 12.45 8.82
N LEU A 96 -21.78 11.93 7.77
CA LEU A 96 -22.95 11.09 7.91
C LEU A 96 -22.63 9.73 8.55
N HIS A 97 -21.37 9.29 8.48
CA HIS A 97 -20.90 7.99 8.98
C HIS A 97 -19.74 8.14 9.98
N PRO A 98 -19.96 8.74 11.16
CA PRO A 98 -18.89 9.10 12.10
C PRO A 98 -18.12 7.90 12.66
N THR A 99 -18.80 6.78 12.92
CA THR A 99 -18.16 5.54 13.41
C THR A 99 -17.16 4.98 12.41
N TRP A 100 -17.48 5.06 11.12
CA TRP A 100 -16.58 4.64 10.05
C TRP A 100 -15.42 5.62 9.91
N ALA A 101 -15.68 6.92 9.94
CA ALA A 101 -14.63 7.92 9.83
C ALA A 101 -13.64 7.88 11.01
N GLU A 102 -14.10 7.66 12.23
CA GLU A 102 -13.26 7.42 13.41
C GLU A 102 -12.37 6.19 13.21
N LYS A 103 -12.93 5.11 12.65
CA LYS A 103 -12.18 3.89 12.38
C LYS A 103 -11.07 4.10 11.34
N ILE A 104 -11.37 4.77 10.24
CA ILE A 104 -10.34 5.13 9.24
C ILE A 104 -9.25 5.97 9.90
N LEU A 105 -9.63 6.97 10.68
CA LEU A 105 -8.69 7.85 11.35
C LEU A 105 -7.74 7.10 12.29
N GLU A 106 -8.26 6.10 13.00
CA GLU A 106 -7.47 5.19 13.83
C GLU A 106 -6.51 4.36 12.97
N ASP A 107 -6.96 3.78 11.86
CA ASP A 107 -6.11 2.96 10.98
C ASP A 107 -4.96 3.78 10.38
N PHE A 108 -5.24 5.01 9.91
CA PHE A 108 -4.21 5.92 9.43
C PHE A 108 -3.24 6.35 10.52
N LEU A 109 -3.71 6.59 11.75
CA LEU A 109 -2.83 6.87 12.89
C LEU A 109 -1.87 5.70 13.15
N ARG A 110 -2.38 4.47 13.13
CA ARG A 110 -1.55 3.27 13.33
C ARG A 110 -0.51 3.09 12.23
N PHE A 111 -0.82 3.45 10.98
CA PHE A 111 0.18 3.48 9.90
C PHE A 111 1.24 4.56 10.17
N VAL A 112 0.84 5.76 10.56
CA VAL A 112 1.77 6.85 10.92
C VAL A 112 2.72 6.38 12.03
N ASP A 113 2.20 5.76 13.10
CA ASP A 113 3.02 5.25 14.21
C ASP A 113 4.04 4.21 13.74
N VAL A 114 3.60 3.25 12.92
CA VAL A 114 4.47 2.21 12.37
C VAL A 114 5.58 2.81 11.50
N TYR A 115 5.24 3.73 10.59
CA TYR A 115 6.24 4.38 9.74
C TYR A 115 7.18 5.30 10.53
N GLY A 116 6.71 5.92 11.62
CA GLY A 116 7.54 6.68 12.56
C GLY A 116 8.55 5.81 13.30
N ILE A 117 8.13 4.64 13.78
CA ILE A 117 9.04 3.65 14.40
C ILE A 117 10.03 3.14 13.35
N PHE A 118 9.57 2.82 12.14
CA PHE A 118 10.43 2.42 11.02
C PHE A 118 11.54 3.45 10.74
N GLN A 119 11.20 4.74 10.60
CA GLN A 119 12.17 5.82 10.38
C GLN A 119 13.22 5.86 11.49
N THR A 120 12.79 5.77 12.75
CA THR A 120 13.69 5.78 13.93
C THR A 120 14.65 4.58 13.91
N LEU A 121 14.15 3.40 13.56
CA LEU A 121 14.98 2.20 13.46
C LEU A 121 16.00 2.32 12.34
N VAL A 122 15.61 2.81 11.17
CA VAL A 122 16.50 2.97 10.01
C VAL A 122 17.62 3.94 10.33
N LEU A 123 17.30 5.09 10.94
CA LEU A 123 18.30 6.05 11.42
C LEU A 123 19.33 5.39 12.37
N SER A 124 18.84 4.62 13.35
CA SER A 124 19.74 3.91 14.28
C SER A 124 20.69 2.95 13.58
N VAL A 125 20.24 2.20 12.56
CA VAL A 125 21.12 1.28 11.82
C VAL A 125 22.09 2.02 10.91
N LYS A 126 21.71 3.17 10.34
CA LYS A 126 22.64 4.01 9.56
C LYS A 126 23.80 4.50 10.42
N ASP A 127 23.53 4.96 11.63
CA ASP A 127 24.57 5.39 12.57
C ASP A 127 25.52 4.24 12.92
N ASP A 128 24.96 3.06 13.23
CA ASP A 128 25.75 1.85 13.51
C ASP A 128 26.56 1.39 12.29
N GLN A 129 26.05 1.59 11.07
CA GLN A 129 26.72 1.25 9.82
C GLN A 129 27.92 2.16 9.55
N LEU A 130 27.80 3.47 9.79
CA LEU A 130 28.92 4.42 9.72
C LEU A 130 30.01 4.05 10.73
N ALA A 131 29.63 3.74 11.97
CA ALA A 131 30.56 3.27 13.00
C ALA A 131 31.23 1.95 12.59
N ALA A 132 30.48 1.03 11.98
CA ALA A 132 31.01 -0.24 11.48
C ALA A 132 32.03 -0.05 10.35
N GLN A 133 31.81 0.87 9.40
CA GLN A 133 32.79 1.16 8.35
C GLN A 133 34.14 1.62 8.93
N VAL A 134 34.11 2.45 9.98
CA VAL A 134 35.34 2.86 10.69
C VAL A 134 35.97 1.66 11.40
N ALA A 135 35.18 0.82 12.07
CA ALA A 135 35.65 -0.37 12.75
C ALA A 135 36.28 -1.40 11.78
N ILE A 136 35.72 -1.55 10.59
CA ILE A 136 36.25 -2.42 9.52
C ILE A 136 37.64 -1.96 9.09
N ARG A 137 37.84 -0.65 8.87
CA ARG A 137 39.16 -0.07 8.54
C ARG A 137 40.19 -0.31 9.65
N LYS A 138 39.75 -0.21 10.91
CA LYS A 138 40.59 -0.44 12.10
C LYS A 138 40.74 -1.91 12.48
N LYS A 139 40.03 -2.82 11.81
CA LYS A 139 39.94 -4.25 12.15
C LYS A 139 39.55 -4.49 13.63
N ASP A 140 38.59 -3.69 14.10
CA ASP A 140 38.04 -3.74 15.45
C ASP A 140 36.82 -4.67 15.50
N ASP A 141 37.08 -5.96 15.77
CA ASP A 141 36.05 -7.00 15.81
C ASP A 141 34.97 -6.73 16.88
N SER A 142 35.30 -5.99 17.95
CA SER A 142 34.35 -5.70 19.04
C SER A 142 33.23 -4.76 18.59
N LYS A 143 33.57 -3.68 17.88
CA LYS A 143 32.59 -2.73 17.33
C LYS A 143 31.80 -3.33 16.17
N ILE A 144 32.41 -4.21 15.39
CA ILE A 144 31.70 -4.94 14.33
C ILE A 144 30.66 -5.89 14.94
N ALA A 145 30.97 -6.54 16.07
CA ALA A 145 30.00 -7.36 16.78
C ALA A 145 28.77 -6.56 17.26
N LEU A 146 28.96 -5.30 17.68
CA LEU A 146 27.86 -4.40 18.02
C LEU A 146 26.96 -4.09 16.82
N TYR A 147 27.54 -3.80 15.65
CA TYR A 147 26.77 -3.60 14.42
C TYR A 147 25.96 -4.85 14.02
N ILE A 148 26.56 -6.04 14.12
CA ILE A 148 25.86 -7.30 13.86
C ILE A 148 24.69 -7.49 14.84
N LYS A 149 24.87 -7.14 16.12
CA LYS A 149 23.81 -7.16 17.13
C LYS A 149 22.69 -6.16 16.77
N SER A 150 23.05 -4.98 16.26
CA SER A 150 22.09 -3.98 15.79
C SER A 150 21.25 -4.48 14.62
N ARG A 151 21.87 -5.08 13.59
CA ARG A 151 21.13 -5.75 12.48
C ARG A 151 20.13 -6.77 13.01
N LYS A 152 20.52 -7.63 13.96
CA LYS A 152 19.60 -8.61 14.58
C LYS A 152 18.49 -7.96 15.40
N LYS A 153 18.75 -6.82 16.04
CA LYS A 153 17.71 -6.04 16.73
C LYS A 153 16.73 -5.48 15.71
N MET A 154 17.23 -4.83 14.66
CA MET A 154 16.44 -4.31 13.54
C MET A 154 15.51 -5.38 12.96
N ALA A 155 16.03 -6.59 12.68
CA ALA A 155 15.22 -7.67 12.14
C ALA A 155 14.01 -8.01 13.03
N ARG A 156 14.23 -8.10 14.35
CA ARG A 156 13.17 -8.39 15.32
C ARG A 156 12.16 -7.25 15.42
N GLU A 157 12.61 -6.00 15.39
CA GLU A 157 11.69 -4.87 15.44
C GLU A 157 10.87 -4.77 14.15
N MET A 158 11.46 -5.03 12.98
CA MET A 158 10.73 -5.09 11.70
C MET A 158 9.65 -6.18 11.71
N ASP A 159 9.94 -7.35 12.26
CA ASP A 159 8.95 -8.44 12.42
C ASP A 159 7.77 -8.04 13.33
N LYS A 160 8.03 -7.24 14.38
CA LYS A 160 6.95 -6.66 15.19
C LYS A 160 6.12 -5.65 14.40
N LEU A 161 6.73 -4.80 13.58
CA LEU A 161 6.02 -3.85 12.72
C LEU A 161 5.12 -4.57 11.71
N VAL A 162 5.60 -5.68 11.14
CA VAL A 162 4.79 -6.54 10.28
C VAL A 162 3.54 -7.03 11.02
N SER A 163 3.70 -7.50 12.26
CA SER A 163 2.58 -7.95 13.08
C SER A 163 1.60 -6.80 13.38
N ALA A 164 2.11 -5.61 13.72
CA ALA A 164 1.31 -4.42 13.97
C ALA A 164 0.48 -3.99 12.75
N VAL A 165 1.08 -3.98 11.56
CA VAL A 165 0.40 -3.60 10.31
C VAL A 165 -0.67 -4.60 9.90
N ARG A 166 -0.41 -5.91 10.04
CA ARG A 166 -1.43 -6.93 9.77
C ARG A 166 -2.66 -6.80 10.68
N CYS A 167 -2.51 -6.22 11.86
CA CYS A 167 -3.65 -5.96 12.75
C CYS A 167 -4.51 -4.77 12.29
N ILE A 168 -4.01 -3.88 11.44
CA ILE A 168 -4.78 -2.73 10.93
C ILE A 168 -5.89 -3.24 9.99
N ALA A 169 -5.53 -4.02 8.96
CA ALA A 169 -6.48 -4.53 7.96
C ALA A 169 -7.43 -5.64 8.46
N ARG A 170 -7.23 -6.15 9.68
CA ARG A 170 -8.08 -7.20 10.30
C ARG A 170 -9.23 -6.64 11.13
N CYS A 171 -9.23 -5.34 11.41
CA CYS A 171 -10.31 -4.74 12.16
C CYS A 171 -11.56 -4.64 11.27
N GLN A 172 -12.67 -5.23 11.73
CA GLN A 172 -13.94 -5.15 11.02
C GLN A 172 -14.43 -3.69 11.01
N PHE A 173 -14.94 -3.24 9.86
CA PHE A 173 -15.62 -1.95 9.76
C PHE A 173 -17.04 -2.10 10.30
N PRO A 174 -17.41 -1.44 11.40
CA PRO A 174 -18.75 -1.53 11.97
C PRO A 174 -19.78 -0.92 11.01
N GLY A 175 -20.91 -1.60 10.80
CA GLY A 175 -22.08 -0.99 10.14
C GLY A 175 -22.14 -1.02 8.62
N LEU A 176 -21.30 -1.83 7.95
CA LEU A 176 -21.37 -2.00 6.47
C LEU A 176 -22.70 -2.62 5.98
N ASP A 177 -23.52 -3.13 6.90
CA ASP A 177 -24.76 -3.85 6.63
C ASP A 177 -26.01 -2.94 6.55
N SER A 178 -25.88 -1.62 6.73
CA SER A 178 -27.03 -0.70 6.85
C SER A 178 -26.93 0.56 5.99
N GLY A 179 -27.71 0.61 4.90
CA GLY A 179 -28.28 1.86 4.36
C GLY A 179 -27.37 2.85 3.64
N LEU A 180 -26.10 2.52 3.38
CA LEU A 180 -25.19 3.38 2.60
C LEU A 180 -25.74 3.66 1.21
N SER A 181 -25.60 4.91 0.75
CA SER A 181 -25.86 5.23 -0.65
C SER A 181 -24.83 4.52 -1.55
N VAL A 182 -25.16 4.33 -2.83
CA VAL A 182 -24.23 3.69 -3.79
C VAL A 182 -22.89 4.45 -3.87
N ALA A 183 -22.93 5.78 -3.75
CA ALA A 183 -21.74 6.63 -3.77
C ALA A 183 -20.89 6.46 -2.50
N ASP A 184 -21.53 6.40 -1.32
CA ASP A 184 -20.81 6.18 -0.06
C ASP A 184 -20.19 4.80 0.00
N ALA A 185 -20.90 3.77 -0.47
CA ALA A 185 -20.38 2.41 -0.54
C ALA A 185 -19.15 2.32 -1.46
N GLU A 186 -19.14 3.04 -2.58
CA GLU A 186 -17.97 3.12 -3.47
C GLU A 186 -16.78 3.81 -2.79
N LEU A 187 -17.00 4.96 -2.15
CA LEU A 187 -15.96 5.68 -1.41
C LEU A 187 -15.35 4.80 -0.28
N VAL A 188 -16.22 4.16 0.50
CA VAL A 188 -15.81 3.28 1.60
C VAL A 188 -14.98 2.11 1.08
N GLY A 189 -15.43 1.44 0.01
CA GLY A 189 -14.71 0.34 -0.59
C GLY A 189 -13.31 0.74 -1.05
N VAL A 190 -13.18 1.93 -1.66
CA VAL A 190 -11.90 2.43 -2.14
C VAL A 190 -10.94 2.76 -1.00
N ILE A 191 -11.42 3.33 0.11
CA ILE A 191 -10.57 3.59 1.29
C ILE A 191 -10.11 2.27 1.93
N ILE A 192 -10.97 1.26 1.99
CA ILE A 192 -10.60 -0.08 2.45
C ILE A 192 -9.49 -0.66 1.56
N ASP A 193 -9.63 -0.52 0.23
CA ASP A 193 -8.59 -0.93 -0.71
C ASP A 193 -7.27 -0.17 -0.50
N VAL A 194 -7.32 1.14 -0.20
CA VAL A 194 -6.12 1.94 0.16
C VAL A 194 -5.45 1.39 1.42
N ILE A 195 -6.23 1.06 2.45
CA ILE A 195 -5.71 0.44 3.69
C ILE A 195 -5.07 -0.92 3.38
N GLU A 196 -5.70 -1.72 2.52
CA GLU A 196 -5.18 -3.03 2.09
C GLU A 196 -3.83 -2.89 1.37
N VAL A 197 -3.73 -2.03 0.35
CA VAL A 197 -2.46 -1.85 -0.39
C VAL A 197 -1.37 -1.21 0.49
N SER A 198 -1.75 -0.32 1.42
CA SER A 198 -0.83 0.22 2.43
C SER A 198 -0.25 -0.88 3.30
N MET A 199 -1.10 -1.82 3.74
CA MET A 199 -0.68 -3.00 4.49
C MET A 199 0.25 -3.88 3.64
N LEU A 200 -0.10 -4.18 2.39
CA LEU A 200 0.69 -5.04 1.50
C LEU A 200 2.11 -4.50 1.28
N VAL A 201 2.23 -3.22 0.92
CA VAL A 201 3.53 -2.56 0.69
C VAL A 201 4.36 -2.53 1.97
N SER A 202 3.75 -2.16 3.10
CA SER A 202 4.41 -2.13 4.42
C SER A 202 4.93 -3.51 4.82
N VAL A 203 4.12 -4.56 4.65
CA VAL A 203 4.52 -5.94 4.94
C VAL A 203 5.67 -6.37 4.04
N ALA A 204 5.62 -6.05 2.74
CA ALA A 204 6.70 -6.37 1.81
C ALA A 204 8.02 -5.69 2.20
N LEU A 205 7.97 -4.42 2.61
CA LEU A 205 9.11 -3.65 3.09
C LEU A 205 9.69 -4.26 4.37
N PHE A 206 8.88 -4.39 5.42
CA PHE A 206 9.36 -4.80 6.73
C PHE A 206 9.79 -6.28 6.76
N ASN A 207 9.07 -7.17 6.07
CA ASN A 207 9.55 -8.56 5.89
C ASN A 207 10.88 -8.57 5.12
N GLY A 208 11.00 -7.77 4.07
CA GLY A 208 12.23 -7.65 3.28
C GLY A 208 13.44 -7.31 4.15
N ILE A 209 13.32 -6.26 4.96
CA ILE A 209 14.40 -5.84 5.86
C ILE A 209 14.63 -6.86 6.97
N SER A 210 13.55 -7.39 7.57
CA SER A 210 13.62 -8.41 8.61
C SER A 210 14.42 -9.62 8.15
N LEU A 211 14.07 -10.19 7.01
CA LEU A 211 14.71 -11.38 6.45
C LEU A 211 16.15 -11.12 6.03
N SER A 212 16.47 -9.92 5.52
CA SER A 212 17.84 -9.54 5.19
C SER A 212 18.76 -9.42 6.40
N PHE A 213 18.22 -9.06 7.56
CA PHE A 213 19.01 -8.86 8.79
C PHE A 213 18.86 -9.98 9.83
N ALA A 214 17.90 -10.89 9.66
CA ALA A 214 17.62 -12.01 10.57
C ALA A 214 18.70 -13.11 10.56
N SER A 215 19.72 -13.03 9.70
CA SER A 215 20.82 -13.99 9.61
C SER A 215 20.39 -15.41 9.22
N ARG A 216 20.40 -15.72 7.93
CA ARG A 216 20.70 -17.10 7.50
C ARG A 216 22.21 -17.21 7.26
N LYS A 217 22.81 -18.35 7.64
CA LYS A 217 24.13 -18.73 7.11
C LYS A 217 24.08 -18.51 5.61
N SER A 218 25.05 -17.78 5.07
CA SER A 218 25.13 -17.68 3.61
C SER A 218 25.39 -19.11 3.15
N SER A 219 24.38 -19.77 2.60
CA SER A 219 24.62 -21.03 1.90
C SER A 219 25.30 -20.60 0.63
N TRP A 220 26.62 -20.46 0.68
CA TRP A 220 27.43 -20.41 -0.51
C TRP A 220 26.94 -21.56 -1.41
N ILE A 221 26.49 -21.21 -2.61
CA ILE A 221 26.31 -22.15 -3.72
C ILE A 221 27.71 -22.70 -4.02
N GLY A 222 28.10 -23.67 -3.21
CA GLY A 222 29.35 -24.42 -3.27
C GLY A 222 28.96 -25.88 -3.23
N LEU A 223 28.77 -26.45 -4.42
CA LEU A 223 28.74 -27.89 -4.68
C LEU A 223 27.75 -28.72 -3.83
N ARG A 224 26.44 -28.63 -4.12
CA ARG A 224 25.52 -29.72 -3.78
C ARG A 224 24.75 -30.18 -5.01
N LEU A 225 24.96 -31.45 -5.36
CA LEU A 225 24.24 -32.22 -6.37
C LEU A 225 22.72 -32.03 -6.24
N PRO A 226 21.97 -32.01 -7.36
CA PRO A 226 20.55 -31.71 -7.33
C PRO A 226 19.78 -32.94 -6.83
N LYS A 227 19.27 -32.88 -5.59
CA LYS A 227 18.20 -33.79 -5.16
C LYS A 227 16.91 -33.00 -5.02
N LYS A 228 16.03 -33.23 -6.00
CA LYS A 228 14.59 -32.94 -6.09
C LYS A 228 14.12 -31.62 -5.47
N ALA A 229 13.86 -30.66 -6.36
CA ALA A 229 13.18 -29.40 -6.08
C ALA A 229 11.79 -29.62 -5.49
N LYS A 230 11.69 -29.59 -4.15
CA LYS A 230 10.53 -28.97 -3.50
C LYS A 230 10.80 -27.46 -3.62
N LYS A 231 10.01 -26.74 -4.44
CA LYS A 231 10.02 -25.27 -4.50
C LYS A 231 9.56 -24.77 -3.13
N ILE A 232 10.47 -24.76 -2.16
CA ILE A 232 10.30 -24.03 -0.90
C ILE A 232 10.31 -22.58 -1.35
N LYS A 233 9.15 -21.91 -1.32
CA LYS A 233 9.08 -20.45 -1.41
C LYS A 233 9.93 -19.93 -0.25
N ILE A 234 11.19 -19.65 -0.51
CA ILE A 234 12.02 -18.88 0.39
C ILE A 234 11.46 -17.47 0.26
N ASP A 235 10.82 -16.95 1.32
CA ASP A 235 10.61 -15.53 1.45
C ASP A 235 12.02 -14.92 1.48
N GLU A 236 12.45 -14.39 0.34
CA GLU A 236 13.77 -13.83 0.14
C GLU A 236 13.76 -12.40 0.68
N GLY A 237 14.75 -12.08 1.52
CA GLY A 237 15.02 -10.70 1.90
C GLY A 237 15.40 -9.85 0.69
N ILE A 238 15.67 -8.57 0.95
CA ILE A 238 16.19 -7.64 -0.05
C ILE A 238 17.55 -8.15 -0.54
N GLN A 239 17.67 -8.41 -1.84
CA GLN A 239 18.84 -9.03 -2.47
C GLN A 239 20.14 -8.28 -2.13
N GLU A 240 20.14 -6.96 -2.30
CA GLU A 240 21.30 -6.10 -2.06
C GLU A 240 21.76 -6.15 -0.58
N PHE A 241 20.81 -6.28 0.35
CA PHE A 241 21.13 -6.35 1.78
C PHE A 241 21.77 -7.69 2.18
N GLN A 242 21.56 -8.74 1.37
CA GLN A 242 22.11 -10.06 1.60
C GLN A 242 23.54 -10.21 1.07
N GLU A 243 24.01 -9.30 0.19
CA GLU A 243 25.37 -9.31 -0.33
C GLU A 243 26.44 -9.13 0.76
N ILE A 244 26.06 -8.47 1.87
CA ILE A 244 26.88 -8.39 3.08
C ILE A 244 26.42 -9.45 4.09
N GLY A 245 26.86 -10.67 3.86
CA GLY A 245 26.74 -11.74 4.84
C GLY A 245 27.51 -11.41 6.12
N ILE A 246 26.96 -11.76 7.29
CA ILE A 246 27.60 -11.55 8.59
C ILE A 246 28.98 -12.24 8.66
N GLU A 247 29.15 -13.36 7.97
CA GLU A 247 30.43 -14.08 7.83
C GLU A 247 31.54 -13.21 7.21
N SER A 248 31.16 -12.32 6.28
CA SER A 248 32.10 -11.39 5.65
C SER A 248 32.60 -10.29 6.60
N LEU A 249 31.88 -10.05 7.71
CA LEU A 249 32.23 -9.05 8.71
C LEU A 249 33.13 -9.62 9.83
N TRP A 250 33.21 -10.94 9.98
CA TRP A 250 34.04 -11.57 10.99
C TRP A 250 35.50 -11.79 10.56
N GLY A 251 36.40 -11.80 11.55
CA GLY A 251 37.78 -12.22 11.37
C GLY A 251 38.60 -11.29 10.46
N LEU A 252 38.29 -9.99 10.44
CA LEU A 252 38.95 -9.03 9.55
C LEU A 252 40.48 -8.93 9.79
N ARG A 253 40.94 -9.27 10.99
CA ARG A 253 42.36 -9.40 11.31
C ARG A 253 43.07 -10.43 10.41
N LYS A 254 42.38 -11.50 10.03
CA LYS A 254 42.89 -12.56 9.15
C LYS A 254 42.73 -12.23 7.66
N LYS A 255 41.97 -11.20 7.32
CA LYS A 255 41.68 -10.82 5.93
C LYS A 255 42.76 -9.91 5.35
N GLY A 256 43.07 -10.16 4.08
CA GLY A 256 43.94 -9.31 3.27
C GLY A 256 43.32 -7.93 3.01
N TYR A 257 44.13 -7.01 2.51
CA TYR A 257 43.69 -5.64 2.19
C TYR A 257 42.55 -5.61 1.16
N GLU A 258 42.63 -6.44 0.12
CA GLU A 258 41.63 -6.46 -0.96
C GLU A 258 40.28 -6.99 -0.47
N GLU A 259 40.27 -8.00 0.40
CA GLU A 259 39.03 -8.49 1.02
C GLU A 259 38.36 -7.42 1.88
N VAL A 260 39.13 -6.67 2.67
CA VAL A 260 38.60 -5.57 3.49
C VAL A 260 38.04 -4.45 2.61
N ARG A 261 38.74 -4.12 1.51
CA ARG A 261 38.29 -3.15 0.51
C ARG A 261 36.93 -3.56 -0.10
N MET A 262 36.79 -4.84 -0.45
CA MET A 262 35.54 -5.38 -1.01
C MET A 262 34.38 -5.33 0.00
N VAL A 263 34.62 -5.65 1.27
CA VAL A 263 33.61 -5.51 2.33
C VAL A 263 33.18 -4.05 2.49
N LEU A 264 34.14 -3.12 2.52
CA LEU A 264 33.84 -1.69 2.60
C LEU A 264 33.07 -1.16 1.39
N LYS A 265 33.33 -1.70 0.20
CA LYS A 265 32.57 -1.35 -1.00
C LYS A 265 31.10 -1.76 -0.84
N ARG A 266 30.85 -3.03 -0.54
CA ARG A 266 29.48 -3.52 -0.32
C ARG A 266 28.77 -2.76 0.80
N MET A 267 29.49 -2.39 1.88
CA MET A 267 28.94 -1.57 2.97
C MET A 267 28.49 -0.18 2.54
N ARG A 268 29.06 0.39 1.48
CA ARG A 268 28.57 1.65 0.90
C ARG A 268 27.38 1.39 0.00
N ASP A 269 27.45 0.36 -0.85
CA ASP A 269 26.34 -0.01 -1.73
C ASP A 269 25.05 -0.31 -0.90
N LEU A 270 25.19 -0.95 0.27
CA LEU A 270 24.11 -1.15 1.23
C LEU A 270 23.60 0.17 1.84
N GLU A 271 24.49 1.11 2.13
CA GLU A 271 24.15 2.42 2.70
C GLU A 271 23.26 3.20 1.74
N ASP A 272 23.62 3.20 0.45
CA ASP A 272 22.85 3.82 -0.62
C ASP A 272 21.44 3.19 -0.72
N CYS A 273 21.35 1.86 -0.72
CA CYS A 273 20.07 1.16 -0.75
C CYS A 273 19.20 1.46 0.48
N ILE A 274 19.80 1.57 1.68
CA ILE A 274 19.07 1.95 2.90
C ILE A 274 18.57 3.39 2.79
N CYS A 275 19.38 4.31 2.26
CA CYS A 275 19.04 5.72 2.07
C CYS A 275 17.86 5.91 1.10
N ASP A 276 17.83 5.15 0.01
CA ASP A 276 16.74 5.18 -0.97
C ASP A 276 15.42 4.70 -0.36
N ILE A 277 15.48 3.60 0.41
CA ILE A 277 14.34 3.04 1.13
C ILE A 277 13.86 4.01 2.22
N GLU A 278 14.77 4.61 2.98
CA GLU A 278 14.46 5.62 4.00
C GLU A 278 13.73 6.82 3.39
N THR A 279 14.27 7.35 2.30
CA THR A 279 13.72 8.52 1.59
C THR A 279 12.33 8.20 1.05
N SER A 280 12.17 7.05 0.39
CA SER A 280 10.87 6.61 -0.13
C SER A 280 9.87 6.37 0.99
N GLY A 281 10.30 5.75 2.10
CA GLY A 281 9.47 5.54 3.29
C GLY A 281 9.09 6.85 3.99
N GLN A 282 9.96 7.88 3.94
CA GLN A 282 9.68 9.19 4.51
C GLN A 282 8.60 9.93 3.71
N ARG A 283 8.57 9.74 2.39
CA ARG A 283 7.49 10.27 1.54
C ARG A 283 6.15 9.66 1.90
N VAL A 284 6.10 8.33 2.09
CA VAL A 284 4.90 7.63 2.56
C VAL A 284 4.47 8.10 3.96
N PHE A 285 5.42 8.25 4.89
CA PHE A 285 5.12 8.78 6.21
C PHE A 285 4.45 10.16 6.15
N ARG A 286 4.97 11.06 5.31
CA ARG A 286 4.39 12.39 5.11
C ARG A 286 3.01 12.34 4.46
N SER A 287 2.82 11.51 3.42
CA SER A 287 1.52 11.40 2.75
C SER A 287 0.47 10.82 3.71
N LEU A 288 0.79 9.81 4.51
CA LEU A 288 -0.10 9.27 5.56
C LEU A 288 -0.53 10.34 6.58
N ILE A 289 0.39 11.22 7.00
CA ILE A 289 0.06 12.35 7.88
C ILE A 289 -0.91 13.31 7.18
N ASN A 290 -0.64 13.66 5.92
CA ASN A 290 -1.49 14.57 5.15
C ASN A 290 -2.91 14.00 5.01
N THR A 291 -3.03 12.75 4.55
CA THR A 291 -4.32 12.05 4.42
C THR A 291 -5.08 12.05 5.75
N ARG A 292 -4.39 11.78 6.87
CA ARG A 292 -5.00 11.83 8.21
C ARG A 292 -5.48 13.22 8.59
N VAL A 293 -4.70 14.26 8.27
CA VAL A 293 -5.10 15.65 8.51
C VAL A 293 -6.31 16.03 7.67
N SER A 294 -6.38 15.60 6.41
CA SER A 294 -7.55 15.81 5.55
C SER A 294 -8.79 15.09 6.08
N LEU A 295 -8.64 13.85 6.58
CA LEU A 295 -9.71 13.14 7.30
C LEU A 295 -10.21 13.93 8.51
N LEU A 296 -9.31 14.41 9.38
CA LEU A 296 -9.71 15.24 10.54
C LEU A 296 -10.45 16.51 10.12
N ASN A 297 -9.95 17.19 9.10
CA ASN A 297 -10.55 18.42 8.59
C ASN A 297 -11.95 18.16 8.00
N SER A 298 -12.15 17.01 7.36
CA SER A 298 -13.46 16.61 6.82
C SER A 298 -14.52 16.50 7.91
N LEU A 299 -14.14 16.05 9.12
CA LEU A 299 -15.04 15.82 10.25
C LEU A 299 -15.27 17.05 11.13
N THR A 300 -14.40 18.05 11.05
CA THR A 300 -14.41 19.21 11.97
C THR A 300 -15.01 20.47 11.35
N ARG A 301 -15.04 20.57 10.02
CA ARG A 301 -15.72 21.65 9.28
C ARG A 301 -17.23 21.40 9.20
#